data_AF-A0A6V8CEK6-F1
#
_entry.id   AF-A0A6V8CEK6-F1
#
_cell.length_a   1.000
_cell.length_b   1.000
_cell.length_c   1.000
_cell.angle_alpha   90.00
_cell.angle_beta   90.00
_cell.angle_gamma   90.00
#
_symmetry.space_group_name_H-M   'P 1'
#
loop_
_entity.id
_entity.type
_entity.pdbx_description
1 polymer ?
#
loop_
_entity_poly.entity_id
_entity_poly.type
_entity_poly.pdbx_seq_one_letter_code
_entity_poly.pdbx_strand_id
1 'polypeptide(L)'
;MQSRVGASSESVLWHGFGLILPLSVICGNIFSGIWTLAGIVLALGLYPLIDLFSPQKIPARDGSESPKKWLFLLNIHVLLQTIAIITLVWRAHEDQFAWTTFCAALSTAMNSGISGIVNAHELGHRKKGTLMWWLARLNLYTVLYSHFTTEHNHGHHRHYATDLDPVSAPKGRGLWSHILQAIPRQLFSALKVHEDRGRKGMQNP
;
A
#
# COMPACT_ATOMS: atom_id res chain seq x y z
N MET A 1 -28.19 -8.22 -2.71
CA MET A 1 -28.31 -7.47 -1.43
C MET A 1 -28.45 -8.51 -0.32
N GLN A 2 -27.34 -9.05 0.18
CA GLN A 2 -27.37 -10.04 1.27
C GLN A 2 -27.84 -9.35 2.56
N SER A 3 -28.77 -9.97 3.27
CA SER A 3 -29.32 -9.45 4.51
C SER A 3 -28.23 -9.31 5.57
N ARG A 4 -28.08 -8.10 6.14
CA ARG A 4 -27.09 -7.77 7.18
C ARG A 4 -27.45 -8.31 8.57
N VAL A 5 -28.34 -9.30 8.65
CA VAL A 5 -28.83 -9.84 9.92
C VAL A 5 -27.81 -10.86 10.43
N GLY A 6 -27.06 -10.49 11.47
CA GLY A 6 -26.07 -11.35 12.13
C GLY A 6 -24.60 -11.13 11.74
N ALA A 7 -24.27 -10.05 11.01
CA ALA A 7 -22.87 -9.68 10.77
C ALA A 7 -22.25 -9.07 12.04
N SER A 8 -21.06 -9.53 12.42
CA SER A 8 -20.29 -8.91 13.50
C SER A 8 -19.93 -7.47 13.14
N SER A 9 -19.85 -6.59 14.14
CA SER A 9 -19.40 -5.21 13.94
C SER A 9 -17.92 -5.18 13.52
N GLU A 10 -17.61 -4.27 12.60
CA GLU A 10 -16.24 -4.02 12.19
C GLU A 10 -15.47 -3.37 13.35
N SER A 11 -14.30 -3.93 13.71
CA SER A 11 -13.46 -3.39 14.79
C SER A 11 -12.05 -3.05 14.30
N VAL A 12 -11.50 -1.97 14.87
CA VAL A 12 -10.12 -1.53 14.65
C VAL A 12 -9.12 -2.57 15.15
N LEU A 13 -9.50 -3.37 16.16
CA LEU A 13 -8.65 -4.43 16.73
C LEU A 13 -8.17 -5.41 15.64
N TRP A 14 -9.10 -5.89 14.80
CA TRP A 14 -8.78 -6.83 13.73
C TRP A 14 -7.86 -6.22 12.66
N HIS A 15 -8.05 -4.94 12.37
CA HIS A 15 -7.19 -4.21 11.44
C HIS A 15 -5.79 -3.97 12.03
N GLY A 16 -5.65 -3.96 13.35
CA GLY A 16 -4.36 -3.92 14.05
C GLY A 16 -3.43 -5.09 13.68
N PHE A 17 -3.96 -6.25 13.28
CA PHE A 17 -3.14 -7.35 12.77
C PHE A 17 -2.39 -7.01 11.48
N GLY A 18 -2.86 -6.01 10.72
CA GLY A 18 -2.13 -5.46 9.58
C GLY A 18 -0.76 -4.89 9.94
N LEU A 19 -0.51 -4.58 11.23
CA LEU A 19 0.79 -4.11 11.72
C LEU A 19 1.82 -5.24 11.85
N ILE A 20 1.41 -6.51 11.81
CA ILE A 20 2.33 -7.65 11.91
C ILE A 20 3.35 -7.61 10.78
N LEU A 21 2.90 -7.41 9.53
CA LEU A 21 3.79 -7.39 8.37
C LEU A 21 4.91 -6.34 8.48
N PRO A 22 4.63 -5.03 8.68
CA PRO A 22 5.69 -4.05 8.80
C PRO A 22 6.60 -4.31 10.01
N LEU A 23 6.06 -4.75 11.16
CA LEU A 23 6.87 -5.08 12.34
C LEU A 23 7.81 -6.26 12.05
N SER A 24 7.32 -7.32 11.41
CA SER A 24 8.14 -8.47 11.03
C SER A 24 9.21 -8.12 10.01
N VAL A 25 8.93 -7.21 9.07
CA VAL A 25 9.95 -6.70 8.14
C VAL A 25 11.02 -5.90 8.88
N ILE A 26 10.64 -4.99 9.78
CA ILE A 26 11.60 -4.22 10.58
C ILE A 26 12.48 -5.16 11.41
N CYS A 27 11.88 -6.12 12.11
CA CYS A 27 12.61 -7.14 12.87
C CYS A 27 13.53 -7.97 11.96
N GLY A 28 13.05 -8.38 10.78
CA GLY A 28 13.86 -9.10 9.79
C GLY A 28 15.08 -8.32 9.33
N ASN A 29 14.89 -7.03 9.04
CA ASN A 29 15.96 -6.11 8.70
C ASN A 29 16.94 -5.93 9.88
N ILE A 30 16.49 -5.96 11.14
CA ILE A 30 17.35 -5.81 12.32
C ILE A 30 18.14 -7.08 12.62
N PHE A 31 17.51 -8.26 12.59
CA PHE A 31 18.14 -9.52 13.00
C PHE A 31 18.94 -10.22 11.89
N SER A 32 18.75 -9.84 10.62
CA SER A 32 19.43 -10.43 9.46
C SER A 32 19.18 -11.95 9.30
N GLY A 33 19.98 -12.59 8.44
CA GLY A 33 19.92 -14.01 8.14
C GLY A 33 18.55 -14.40 7.60
N ILE A 34 18.04 -15.54 8.08
CA ILE A 34 16.74 -16.07 7.65
C ILE A 34 15.57 -15.15 8.00
N TRP A 35 15.72 -14.27 8.99
CA TRP A 35 14.67 -13.34 9.41
C TRP A 35 14.37 -12.28 8.33
N THR A 36 15.31 -12.00 7.44
CA THR A 36 15.08 -11.12 6.27
C THR A 36 14.00 -11.65 5.32
N LEU A 37 13.66 -12.94 5.39
CA LEU A 37 12.59 -13.56 4.62
C LEU A 37 11.19 -13.41 5.26
N ALA A 38 11.09 -12.90 6.48
CA ALA A 38 9.82 -12.87 7.22
C ALA A 38 8.70 -12.17 6.45
N GLY A 39 8.99 -11.03 5.81
CA GLY A 39 8.01 -10.30 5.01
C GLY A 39 7.49 -11.12 3.83
N ILE A 40 8.38 -11.82 3.12
CA ILE A 40 8.02 -12.69 1.99
C ILE A 40 7.16 -13.86 2.47
N VAL A 41 7.58 -14.55 3.53
CA VAL A 41 6.87 -15.71 4.08
C VAL A 41 5.47 -15.31 4.55
N LEU A 42 5.34 -14.16 5.21
CA LEU A 42 4.03 -13.65 5.62
C LEU A 42 3.17 -13.27 4.42
N ALA A 43 3.69 -12.45 3.51
CA ALA A 43 2.91 -11.89 2.41
C ALA A 43 2.49 -12.91 1.35
N LEU A 44 3.37 -13.86 1.00
CA LEU A 44 3.14 -14.82 -0.08
C LEU A 44 2.81 -16.23 0.41
N GLY A 45 3.11 -16.54 1.67
CA GLY A 45 2.81 -17.83 2.28
C GLY A 45 1.64 -17.73 3.25
N LEU A 46 1.87 -17.13 4.41
CA LEU A 46 0.93 -17.21 5.53
C LEU A 46 -0.39 -16.48 5.26
N TYR A 47 -0.36 -15.25 4.74
CA TYR A 47 -1.59 -14.48 4.50
C TYR A 47 -2.50 -15.11 3.45
N PRO A 48 -2.02 -15.58 2.28
CA PRO A 48 -2.86 -16.33 1.34
C PRO A 48 -3.43 -17.62 1.94
N LEU A 49 -2.67 -18.33 2.78
CA LEU A 49 -3.18 -19.51 3.48
C LEU A 49 -4.28 -19.15 4.47
N ILE A 50 -4.10 -18.09 5.27
CA ILE A 50 -5.13 -17.60 6.19
C ILE A 50 -6.38 -17.20 5.39
N ASP A 51 -6.23 -16.47 4.29
CA ASP A 51 -7.32 -16.02 3.43
C ASP A 51 -8.12 -17.21 2.86
N LEU A 52 -7.42 -18.26 2.41
CA LEU A 52 -8.04 -19.49 1.89
C LEU A 52 -8.96 -20.18 2.92
N PHE A 53 -8.60 -20.14 4.20
CA PHE A 53 -9.39 -20.74 5.28
C PHE A 53 -10.33 -19.74 5.98
N SER A 54 -10.27 -18.46 5.63
CA SER A 54 -11.06 -17.42 6.29
C SER A 54 -12.51 -17.42 5.80
N PRO A 55 -13.49 -17.17 6.69
CA PRO A 55 -14.87 -17.02 6.29
C PRO A 55 -15.04 -15.85 5.32
N GLN A 56 -15.76 -16.08 4.21
CA GLN A 56 -16.15 -15.04 3.24
C GLN A 56 -17.32 -14.19 3.78
N LYS A 57 -17.13 -13.57 4.95
CA LYS A 57 -18.11 -12.70 5.61
C LYS A 57 -17.56 -11.28 5.73
N ILE A 58 -18.34 -10.31 5.27
CA ILE A 58 -18.00 -8.90 5.39
C ILE A 58 -18.62 -8.37 6.69
N PRO A 59 -17.82 -7.85 7.64
CA PRO A 59 -18.36 -7.27 8.86
C PRO A 59 -19.18 -6.01 8.56
N ALA A 60 -20.14 -5.69 9.44
CA ALA A 60 -20.96 -4.49 9.28
C ALA A 60 -20.21 -3.28 9.84
N ARG A 61 -20.05 -2.25 9.00
CA ARG A 61 -19.59 -0.92 9.44
C ARG A 61 -20.79 -0.14 9.98
N ASP A 62 -21.05 -0.30 11.27
CA ASP A 62 -22.18 0.29 11.99
C ASP A 62 -21.88 1.66 12.62
N GLY A 63 -20.63 2.13 12.53
CA GLY A 63 -20.19 3.40 13.10
C GLY A 63 -19.81 3.33 14.58
N SER A 64 -19.75 2.14 15.18
CA SER A 64 -19.34 1.94 16.58
C SER A 64 -17.90 2.38 16.86
N GLU A 65 -17.01 2.30 15.88
CA GLU A 65 -15.61 2.71 16.02
C GLU A 65 -15.36 4.17 15.65
N SER A 66 -14.67 4.89 16.54
CA SER A 66 -14.34 6.31 16.33
C SER A 66 -13.45 6.52 15.09
N PRO A 67 -13.73 7.54 14.25
CA PRO A 67 -12.85 7.96 13.15
C PRO A 67 -11.39 8.20 13.59
N LYS A 68 -11.17 8.64 14.84
CA LYS A 68 -9.82 8.88 15.37
C LYS A 68 -9.00 7.59 15.51
N LYS A 69 -9.63 6.46 15.83
CA LYS A 69 -8.94 5.17 15.96
C LYS A 69 -8.46 4.65 14.60
N TRP A 70 -9.31 4.77 13.58
CA TRP A 70 -8.93 4.46 12.20
C TRP A 70 -7.76 5.33 11.74
N LEU A 71 -7.85 6.63 12.00
CA LEU A 71 -6.78 7.56 11.64
C LEU A 71 -5.49 7.26 12.39
N PHE A 72 -5.56 6.90 13.67
CA PHE A 72 -4.41 6.48 14.45
C PHE A 72 -3.73 5.28 13.80
N LEU A 73 -4.48 4.24 13.43
CA LEU A 73 -3.93 3.06 12.76
C LEU A 73 -3.23 3.40 11.44
N LEU A 74 -3.84 4.23 10.58
CA LEU A 74 -3.23 4.69 9.33
C LEU A 74 -1.88 5.40 9.58
N ASN A 75 -1.81 6.25 10.61
CA ASN A 75 -0.57 6.96 10.95
C ASN A 75 0.52 6.01 11.47
N ILE A 76 0.15 4.98 12.24
CA ILE A 76 1.11 3.96 12.68
C ILE A 76 1.69 3.21 11.49
N HIS A 77 0.87 2.86 10.48
CA HIS A 77 1.40 2.24 9.26
C HIS A 77 2.40 3.12 8.51
N VAL A 78 2.16 4.44 8.40
CA VAL A 78 3.11 5.38 7.78
C VAL A 78 4.42 5.45 8.57
N LEU A 79 4.32 5.50 9.91
CA LEU A 79 5.50 5.48 10.79
C LEU A 79 6.31 4.20 10.60
N LEU A 80 5.65 3.04 10.66
CA LEU A 80 6.33 1.76 10.49
C LEU A 80 6.90 1.58 9.09
N GLN A 81 6.23 2.05 8.04
CA GLN A 81 6.78 2.06 6.69
C GLN A 81 8.08 2.88 6.62
N THR A 82 8.11 4.05 7.26
CA THR A 82 9.31 4.89 7.33
C THR A 82 10.45 4.16 8.04
N ILE A 83 10.16 3.50 9.18
CA ILE A 83 11.14 2.71 9.92
C ILE A 83 11.61 1.49 9.09
N ALA A 84 10.71 0.84 8.34
CA ALA A 84 11.06 -0.28 7.47
C ALA A 84 12.07 0.13 6.39
N ILE A 85 11.90 1.31 5.78
CA ILE A 85 12.85 1.85 4.81
C ILE A 85 14.19 2.22 5.47
N ILE A 86 14.17 2.88 6.64
CA ILE A 86 15.40 3.21 7.38
C ILE A 86 16.19 1.93 7.72
N THR A 87 15.50 0.92 8.26
CA THR A 87 16.13 -0.36 8.62
C THR A 87 16.60 -1.15 7.40
N LEU A 88 15.93 -1.03 6.24
CA LEU A 88 16.41 -1.60 4.98
C LEU A 88 17.72 -0.94 4.54
N VAL A 89 17.79 0.39 4.55
CA VAL A 89 19.01 1.12 4.17
C VAL A 89 20.15 0.77 5.10
N TRP A 90 19.89 0.70 6.41
CA TRP A 90 20.87 0.24 7.38
C TRP A 90 21.30 -1.21 7.13
N ARG A 91 20.36 -2.13 6.84
CA ARG A 91 20.71 -3.53 6.50
C ARG A 91 21.58 -3.61 5.24
N ALA A 92 21.26 -2.84 4.21
CA ALA A 92 22.06 -2.77 3.00
C ALA A 92 23.47 -2.21 3.26
N HIS A 93 23.61 -1.28 4.21
CA HIS A 93 24.90 -0.79 4.65
C HIS A 93 25.71 -1.86 5.41
N GLU A 94 25.09 -2.60 6.33
CA GLU A 94 25.80 -3.63 7.10
C GLU A 94 26.21 -4.81 6.23
N ASP A 95 25.28 -5.35 5.46
CA ASP A 95 25.46 -6.63 4.74
C ASP A 95 25.96 -6.42 3.31
N GLN A 96 25.94 -5.19 2.79
CA GLN A 96 26.39 -4.83 1.44
C GLN A 96 25.71 -5.72 0.38
N PHE A 97 26.49 -6.32 -0.53
CA PHE A 97 26.00 -7.20 -1.59
C PHE A 97 25.85 -8.65 -1.10
N ALA A 98 25.02 -8.86 -0.07
CA ALA A 98 24.70 -10.20 0.45
C ALA A 98 23.26 -10.60 0.14
N TRP A 99 23.00 -11.91 0.16
CA TRP A 99 21.66 -12.46 -0.05
C TRP A 99 20.63 -11.90 0.96
N THR A 100 21.06 -11.62 2.18
CA THR A 100 20.25 -10.99 3.24
C THR A 100 19.79 -9.59 2.86
N THR A 101 20.63 -8.78 2.20
CA THR A 101 20.26 -7.46 1.65
C THR A 101 19.16 -7.60 0.60
N PHE A 102 19.26 -8.57 -0.30
CA PHE A 102 18.24 -8.80 -1.32
C PHE A 102 16.93 -9.31 -0.72
N CYS A 103 16.99 -10.22 0.23
CA CYS A 103 15.81 -10.71 0.95
C CYS A 103 15.14 -9.61 1.76
N ALA A 104 15.91 -8.76 2.46
CA ALA A 104 15.43 -7.59 3.18
C ALA A 104 14.75 -6.59 2.22
N ALA A 105 15.36 -6.33 1.07
CA ALA A 105 14.80 -5.46 0.04
C ALA A 105 13.47 -5.99 -0.48
N LEU A 106 13.38 -7.29 -0.78
CA LEU A 106 12.16 -7.91 -1.28
C LEU A 106 11.06 -7.96 -0.20
N SER A 107 11.38 -8.31 1.04
CA SER A 107 10.45 -8.25 2.18
C SER A 107 9.93 -6.83 2.41
N THR A 108 10.81 -5.83 2.34
CA THR A 108 10.43 -4.42 2.48
C THR A 108 9.61 -3.93 1.29
N ALA A 109 9.85 -4.43 0.08
CA ALA A 109 9.03 -4.15 -1.09
C ALA A 109 7.60 -4.71 -0.95
N MET A 110 7.45 -5.93 -0.41
CA MET A 110 6.14 -6.52 -0.11
C MET A 110 5.36 -5.66 0.90
N ASN A 111 6.01 -5.25 1.99
CA ASN A 111 5.40 -4.34 2.97
C ASN A 111 5.06 -2.97 2.36
N SER A 112 5.93 -2.43 1.51
CA SER A 112 5.68 -1.17 0.80
C SER A 112 4.42 -1.23 -0.05
N GLY A 113 4.16 -2.35 -0.72
CA GLY A 113 2.92 -2.56 -1.49
C GLY A 113 1.69 -2.75 -0.60
N ILE A 114 1.73 -3.72 0.32
CA ILE A 114 0.58 -4.16 1.13
C ILE A 114 0.19 -3.13 2.18
N SER A 115 1.18 -2.54 2.85
CA SER A 115 0.97 -1.55 3.92
C SER A 115 1.20 -0.13 3.41
N GLY A 116 2.35 0.14 2.77
CA GLY A 116 2.71 1.50 2.35
C GLY A 116 1.69 2.14 1.40
N ILE A 117 1.50 1.55 0.22
CA ILE A 117 0.62 2.10 -0.83
C ILE A 117 -0.84 2.11 -0.38
N VAL A 118 -1.34 1.05 0.27
CA VAL A 118 -2.73 0.97 0.75
C VAL A 118 -3.04 2.07 1.77
N ASN A 119 -2.17 2.29 2.76
CA ASN A 119 -2.40 3.37 3.72
C ASN A 119 -2.26 4.76 3.07
N ALA A 120 -1.36 4.91 2.11
CA ALA A 120 -1.22 6.16 1.37
C ALA A 120 -2.41 6.43 0.43
N HIS A 121 -3.08 5.40 -0.08
CA HIS A 121 -4.34 5.52 -0.81
C HIS A 121 -5.40 6.17 0.11
N GLU A 122 -5.64 5.61 1.28
CA GLU A 122 -6.64 6.12 2.23
C GLU A 122 -6.36 7.55 2.70
N LEU A 123 -5.09 7.87 2.98
CA LEU A 123 -4.67 9.21 3.39
C LEU A 123 -4.64 10.19 2.20
N GLY A 124 -4.43 9.70 0.98
CA GLY A 124 -4.37 10.49 -0.25
C GLY A 124 -5.72 11.08 -0.67
N HIS A 125 -6.82 10.48 -0.22
CA HIS A 125 -8.19 11.01 -0.39
C HIS A 125 -8.52 12.16 0.58
N ARG A 126 -7.68 12.44 1.58
CA ARG A 126 -7.89 13.55 2.50
C ARG A 126 -7.68 14.90 1.81
N LYS A 127 -8.29 15.95 2.37
CA LYS A 127 -8.21 17.31 1.82
C LYS A 127 -6.76 17.72 1.58
N LYS A 128 -6.47 18.17 0.36
CA LYS A 128 -5.15 18.65 -0.05
C LYS A 128 -4.61 19.70 0.93
N GLY A 129 -3.33 19.57 1.30
CA GLY A 129 -2.63 20.48 2.20
C GLY A 129 -2.77 20.16 3.70
N THR A 130 -3.63 19.20 4.08
CA THR A 130 -3.67 18.70 5.45
C THR A 130 -2.43 17.85 5.77
N LEU A 131 -2.11 17.69 7.06
CA LEU A 131 -1.03 16.81 7.50
C LEU A 131 -1.19 15.38 6.94
N MET A 132 -2.41 14.84 6.96
CA MET A 132 -2.70 13.49 6.46
C MET A 132 -2.40 13.37 4.95
N TRP A 133 -2.75 14.40 4.17
CA TRP A 133 -2.43 14.44 2.76
C TRP A 133 -0.92 14.47 2.51
N TRP A 134 -0.16 15.25 3.29
CA TRP A 134 1.30 15.27 3.21
C TRP A 134 1.93 13.95 3.62
N LEU A 135 1.43 13.30 4.67
CA LEU A 135 1.88 11.96 5.07
C LEU A 135 1.65 10.95 3.95
N ALA A 136 0.53 11.01 3.22
CA ALA A 136 0.31 10.17 2.04
C ALA A 136 1.38 10.39 0.96
N ARG A 137 1.71 11.66 0.65
CA ARG A 137 2.73 12.02 -0.35
C ARG A 137 4.12 11.54 0.06
N LEU A 138 4.51 11.78 1.31
CA LEU A 138 5.78 11.31 1.86
C LEU A 138 5.86 9.79 1.85
N ASN A 139 4.79 9.10 2.25
CA ASN A 139 4.76 7.64 2.25
C ASN A 139 4.90 7.09 0.83
N LEU A 140 4.20 7.66 -0.16
CA LEU A 140 4.34 7.30 -1.58
C LEU A 140 5.74 7.57 -2.14
N TYR A 141 6.40 8.62 -1.66
CA TYR A 141 7.77 8.91 -2.02
C TYR A 141 8.72 7.81 -1.52
N THR A 142 8.53 7.31 -0.29
CA THR A 142 9.36 6.23 0.26
C THR A 142 9.25 4.91 -0.52
N VAL A 143 8.14 4.70 -1.24
CA VAL A 143 7.90 3.52 -2.08
C VAL A 143 8.08 3.80 -3.57
N LEU A 144 8.63 4.97 -3.94
CA LEU A 144 8.90 5.39 -5.31
C LEU A 144 7.65 5.41 -6.22
N TYR A 145 6.48 5.69 -5.66
CA TYR A 145 5.18 5.64 -6.37
C TYR A 145 4.38 6.96 -6.24
N SER A 146 5.07 8.10 -6.23
CA SER A 146 4.48 9.44 -6.00
C SER A 146 3.39 9.87 -6.99
N HIS A 147 3.30 9.25 -8.17
CA HIS A 147 2.27 9.56 -9.17
C HIS A 147 0.92 8.93 -8.83
N PHE A 148 0.89 7.96 -7.91
CA PHE A 148 -0.29 7.16 -7.57
C PHE A 148 -1.52 7.98 -7.24
N THR A 149 -1.46 8.93 -6.29
CA THR A 149 -2.65 9.70 -5.90
C THR A 149 -3.20 10.59 -7.01
N THR A 150 -2.34 11.05 -7.93
CA THR A 150 -2.81 11.81 -9.09
C THR A 150 -3.59 10.90 -10.03
N GLU A 151 -2.99 9.77 -10.41
CA GLU A 151 -3.61 8.78 -11.29
C GLU A 151 -4.88 8.20 -10.67
N HIS A 152 -4.80 7.75 -9.42
CA HIS A 152 -5.90 7.10 -8.73
C HIS A 152 -7.12 8.02 -8.59
N ASN A 153 -6.91 9.27 -8.12
CA ASN A 153 -8.00 10.19 -7.81
C ASN A 153 -8.62 10.83 -9.06
N HIS A 154 -7.87 10.98 -10.15
CA HIS A 154 -8.34 11.73 -11.33
C HIS A 154 -8.39 10.91 -12.62
N GLY A 155 -7.71 9.77 -12.66
CA GLY A 155 -7.71 8.77 -13.72
C GLY A 155 -8.63 7.61 -13.35
N HIS A 156 -8.14 6.68 -12.52
CA HIS A 156 -8.83 5.44 -12.15
C HIS A 156 -10.28 5.66 -11.68
N HIS A 157 -10.52 6.49 -10.66
CA HIS A 157 -11.90 6.71 -10.17
C HIS A 157 -12.85 7.27 -11.23
N ARG A 158 -12.32 8.00 -12.22
CA ARG A 158 -13.12 8.59 -13.30
C ARG A 158 -13.41 7.61 -14.44
N HIS A 159 -12.48 6.69 -14.71
CA HIS A 159 -12.49 5.80 -15.87
C HIS A 159 -12.55 4.31 -15.50
N TYR A 160 -12.81 3.97 -14.24
CA TYR A 160 -12.85 2.60 -13.73
C TYR A 160 -13.67 1.67 -14.63
N ALA A 161 -13.14 0.47 -14.87
CA ALA A 161 -13.72 -0.57 -15.73
C ALA A 161 -13.92 -0.13 -17.20
N THR A 162 -13.11 0.81 -17.70
CA THR A 162 -13.07 1.21 -19.11
C THR A 162 -11.66 1.06 -19.69
N ASP A 163 -11.55 1.10 -21.03
CA ASP A 163 -10.26 1.03 -21.72
C ASP A 163 -9.32 2.23 -21.43
N LEU A 164 -9.87 3.32 -20.90
CA LEU A 164 -9.10 4.51 -20.50
C LEU A 164 -8.42 4.33 -19.13
N ASP A 165 -8.84 3.35 -18.33
CA ASP A 165 -8.23 3.08 -17.02
C ASP A 165 -7.06 2.10 -17.18
N PRO A 166 -5.81 2.55 -16.91
CA PRO A 166 -4.63 1.71 -17.05
C PRO A 166 -4.60 0.51 -16.09
N VAL A 167 -5.32 0.60 -14.96
CA VAL A 167 -5.30 -0.41 -13.88
C VAL A 167 -6.48 -1.39 -13.97
N SER A 168 -7.50 -1.09 -14.79
CA SER A 168 -8.58 -2.04 -15.07
C SER A 168 -8.07 -3.14 -15.99
N ALA A 169 -7.99 -4.38 -15.47
CA ALA A 169 -7.56 -5.54 -16.24
C ALA A 169 -8.68 -6.07 -17.15
N PRO A 170 -8.48 -6.14 -18.48
CA PRO A 170 -9.42 -6.81 -19.36
C PRO A 170 -9.47 -8.30 -19.07
N LYS A 171 -10.64 -8.91 -19.30
CA LYS A 171 -10.83 -10.36 -19.14
C LYS A 171 -9.80 -11.12 -19.98
N GLY A 172 -9.12 -12.08 -19.35
CA GLY A 172 -8.13 -12.94 -20.01
C GLY A 172 -6.71 -12.36 -20.09
N ARG A 173 -6.46 -11.12 -19.65
CA ARG A 173 -5.09 -10.60 -19.52
C ARG A 173 -4.38 -11.27 -18.34
N GLY A 174 -3.24 -11.93 -18.60
CA GLY A 174 -2.45 -12.57 -17.55
C GLY A 174 -1.76 -11.56 -16.62
N LEU A 175 -1.50 -11.95 -15.37
CA LEU A 175 -0.95 -11.09 -14.31
C LEU A 175 0.30 -10.31 -14.77
N TRP A 176 1.32 -11.01 -15.28
CA TRP A 176 2.58 -10.38 -15.67
C TRP A 176 2.40 -9.41 -16.84
N SER A 177 1.58 -9.77 -17.82
CA SER A 177 1.25 -8.88 -18.94
C SER A 177 0.48 -7.64 -18.47
N HIS A 178 -0.36 -7.78 -17.44
CA HIS A 178 -1.08 -6.67 -16.84
C HIS A 178 -0.13 -5.75 -16.07
N ILE A 179 0.74 -6.28 -15.22
CA ILE A 179 1.73 -5.49 -14.46
C ILE A 179 2.61 -4.67 -15.41
N LEU A 180 3.17 -5.30 -16.45
CA LEU A 180 4.05 -4.66 -17.42
C LEU A 180 3.35 -3.53 -18.21
N GLN A 181 2.04 -3.61 -18.40
CA GLN A 181 1.27 -2.57 -19.09
C GLN A 181 0.74 -1.50 -18.13
N ALA A 182 0.22 -1.89 -16.97
CA ALA A 182 -0.49 -1.01 -16.05
C ALA A 182 0.46 0.02 -15.43
N ILE A 183 1.61 -0.40 -14.88
CA ILE A 183 2.55 0.48 -14.18
C ILE A 183 3.01 1.67 -15.04
N PRO A 184 3.58 1.48 -16.25
CA PRO A 184 4.01 2.63 -17.05
C PRO A 184 2.82 3.49 -17.51
N ARG A 185 1.67 2.88 -17.84
CA ARG A 185 0.48 3.64 -18.25
C ARG A 185 -0.09 4.48 -17.12
N GLN A 186 -0.01 4.04 -15.86
CA GLN A 186 -0.40 4.85 -14.71
C GLN A 186 0.45 6.11 -14.59
N LEU A 187 1.77 6.00 -14.78
CA LEU A 187 2.67 7.15 -14.80
C LEU A 187 2.30 8.14 -15.92
N PHE A 188 2.12 7.67 -17.15
CA PHE A 188 1.74 8.54 -18.26
C PHE A 188 0.35 9.17 -18.08
N SER A 189 -0.61 8.43 -17.52
CA SER A 189 -1.93 8.95 -17.15
C SER A 189 -1.83 10.10 -16.15
N ALA A 190 -1.02 9.95 -15.09
CA ALA A 190 -0.78 11.01 -14.12
C ALA A 190 -0.12 12.26 -14.76
N LEU A 191 0.85 12.06 -15.65
CA LEU A 191 1.50 13.16 -16.37
C LEU A 191 0.50 13.92 -17.23
N LYS A 192 -0.37 13.22 -17.95
CA LYS A 192 -1.43 13.82 -18.77
C LYS A 192 -2.42 14.63 -17.93
N VAL A 193 -2.83 14.11 -16.76
CA VAL A 193 -3.70 14.86 -15.82
C VAL A 193 -3.08 16.19 -15.43
N HIS A 194 -1.77 16.22 -15.22
CA HIS A 194 -1.05 17.45 -14.85
C HIS A 194 -0.89 18.41 -16.03
N GLU A 195 -0.65 17.89 -17.23
CA GLU A 195 -0.61 18.67 -18.47
C GLU A 195 -1.96 19.34 -18.75
N ASP A 196 -3.06 18.59 -18.66
CA ASP A 196 -4.43 19.09 -18.85
C ASP A 196 -4.82 20.19 -17.85
N ARG A 197 -4.18 20.21 -16.66
CA ARG A 197 -4.37 21.25 -15.64
C ARG A 197 -3.56 22.52 -15.89
N GLY A 198 -2.67 22.50 -16.88
CA GLY A 198 -1.80 23.63 -17.23
C GLY A 198 -0.75 23.97 -16.16
N ARG A 199 -0.53 23.10 -15.16
CA ARG A 199 0.43 23.35 -14.07
C ARG A 199 1.80 22.79 -14.45
N LYS A 200 2.83 23.63 -14.40
CA LYS A 200 4.22 23.24 -14.75
C LYS A 200 5.19 23.55 -13.61
N GLY A 201 6.30 22.80 -13.55
CA GLY A 201 7.36 22.99 -12.56
C GLY A 201 6.86 22.88 -11.11
N MET A 202 7.31 23.77 -10.23
CA MET A 202 6.98 23.80 -8.80
C MET A 202 5.49 24.06 -8.50
N GLN A 203 4.72 24.51 -9.50
CA GLN A 203 3.27 24.71 -9.36
C GLN A 203 2.49 23.40 -9.58
N ASN A 204 3.18 22.32 -9.97
CA ASN A 204 2.60 21.02 -10.22
C ASN A 204 2.79 20.11 -8.98
N PRO A 205 1.76 19.95 -8.13
CA PRO A 205 1.86 19.32 -6.80
C PRO A 205 2.08 17.81 -6.82
#